data_AF-A0A953W2D0-F1
#
_entry.id   AF-A0A953W2D0-F1
#
_cell.length_a   1.000
_cell.length_b   1.000
_cell.length_c   1.000
_cell.angle_alpha   90.00
_cell.angle_beta   90.00
_cell.angle_gamma   90.00
#
_symmetry.space_group_name_H-M   'P 1'
#
loop_
_entity.id
_entity.type
_entity.pdbx_description
1 polymer ?
#
loop_
_entity_poly.entity_id
_entity_poly.type
_entity_poly.pdbx_seq_one_letter_code
_entity_poly.pdbx_strand_id
1 'polypeptide(L)'
;MNLSSLEFGILLPAFMAGMLVLATHVPLGQQVLSRGIVFIDLAIAQVAGLGVTAASAFGLEAEGWHVQVAAVSAALLGALLLTLTEKIWPEVQEALIGVLFVVAACIELLLLANNPHGGE
;
A
#
# COMPACT_ATOMS: atom_id res chain seq x y z
N MET A 1 36.68 -2.18 17.37
CA MET A 1 35.40 -1.43 17.37
C MET A 1 35.13 -1.00 18.80
N ASN A 2 35.11 0.30 19.09
CA ASN A 2 34.85 0.79 20.44
C ASN A 2 33.34 0.66 20.71
N LEU A 3 32.94 -0.12 21.72
CA LEU A 3 31.53 -0.25 22.10
C LEU A 3 30.93 1.07 22.63
N SER A 4 31.80 1.99 23.04
CA SER A 4 31.49 3.33 23.55
C SER A 4 31.08 4.34 22.47
N SER A 5 31.25 4.04 21.18
CA SER A 5 30.73 4.86 20.08
C SER A 5 29.37 4.38 19.54
N LEU A 6 28.75 3.37 20.16
CA LEU A 6 27.40 2.94 19.83
C LEU A 6 26.39 3.89 20.50
N GLU A 7 25.74 4.73 19.69
CA GLU A 7 24.62 5.54 20.14
C GLU A 7 23.37 4.67 20.30
N PHE A 8 23.24 4.03 21.46
CA PHE A 8 22.10 3.17 21.81
C PHE A 8 20.75 3.88 21.67
N GLY A 9 20.71 5.22 21.81
CA GLY A 9 19.51 6.02 21.61
C GLY A 9 18.94 5.99 20.19
N ILE A 10 19.77 5.70 19.17
CA ILE A 10 19.34 5.58 17.77
C ILE A 10 19.22 4.11 17.38
N LEU A 11 20.19 3.30 17.78
CA LEU A 11 20.25 1.88 17.42
C LEU A 11 19.11 1.07 18.04
N LEU A 12 18.76 1.33 19.30
CA LEU A 12 17.76 0.53 19.99
C LEU A 12 16.35 0.74 19.40
N PRO A 13 15.85 1.98 19.17
CA PRO A 13 14.56 2.18 18.51
C PRO A 13 14.51 1.62 17.09
N ALA A 14 15.57 1.80 16.29
CA ALA A 14 15.66 1.25 14.95
C ALA A 14 15.62 -0.30 14.96
N PHE A 15 16.35 -0.91 15.89
CA PHE A 15 16.32 -2.36 16.09
C PHE A 15 14.92 -2.85 16.50
N MET A 16 14.26 -2.16 17.43
CA MET A 16 12.89 -2.53 17.83
C MET A 16 11.89 -2.39 16.68
N ALA A 17 11.98 -1.32 15.90
CA ALA A 17 11.15 -1.13 14.71
C ALA A 17 11.36 -2.29 13.71
N GLY A 18 12.62 -2.67 13.45
CA GLY A 18 12.95 -3.82 12.62
C GLY A 18 12.39 -5.13 13.15
N MET A 19 12.51 -5.38 14.46
CA MET A 19 11.93 -6.57 15.11
C MET A 19 10.40 -6.60 14.98
N LEU A 20 9.73 -5.46 15.11
CA LEU A 20 8.28 -5.34 14.96
C LEU A 20 7.84 -5.60 13.52
N VAL A 21 8.57 -5.03 12.55
CA VAL A 21 8.33 -5.28 11.11
C VAL A 21 8.50 -6.76 10.79
N LEU A 22 9.58 -7.40 11.25
CA LEU A 22 9.80 -8.84 11.05
C LEU A 22 8.70 -9.68 11.69
N ALA A 23 8.31 -9.35 12.92
CA ALA A 23 7.28 -10.08 13.66
C ALA A 23 5.90 -10.01 12.98
N THR A 24 5.61 -8.92 12.26
CA THR A 24 4.32 -8.73 11.57
C THR A 24 4.35 -9.19 10.12
N HIS A 25 5.36 -8.79 9.33
CA HIS A 25 5.39 -9.01 7.89
C HIS A 25 5.82 -10.43 7.50
N VAL A 26 6.67 -11.10 8.28
CA VAL A 26 7.09 -12.48 7.94
C VAL A 26 5.92 -13.46 8.06
N PRO A 27 5.14 -13.51 9.16
CA PRO A 27 3.99 -14.40 9.26
C PRO A 27 2.89 -14.07 8.24
N LEU A 28 2.61 -12.78 8.01
CA LEU A 28 1.65 -12.35 7.00
C LEU A 28 2.11 -12.73 5.58
N GLY A 29 3.39 -12.56 5.28
CA GLY A 29 3.98 -12.96 4.00
C GLY A 29 3.91 -14.47 3.74
N GLN A 30 4.09 -15.30 4.79
CA GLN A 30 3.86 -16.74 4.68
C GLN A 30 2.43 -17.09 4.29
N GLN A 31 1.44 -16.37 4.83
CA GLN A 31 0.04 -16.55 4.47
C GLN A 31 -0.23 -16.15 3.01
N VAL A 32 0.34 -15.03 2.55
CA VAL A 32 0.28 -14.58 1.15
C VAL A 32 0.86 -15.63 0.20
N LEU A 33 2.03 -16.19 0.53
CA LEU A 33 2.68 -17.25 -0.25
C LEU A 33 1.84 -18.53 -0.29
N SER A 34 1.25 -18.93 0.84
CA SER A 34 0.39 -20.13 0.89
C SER A 34 -0.86 -20.04 0.01
N ARG A 35 -1.30 -18.81 -0.30
CA ARG A 35 -2.46 -18.51 -1.14
C ARG A 35 -2.09 -18.17 -2.58
N GLY A 36 -0.80 -18.07 -2.91
CA GLY A 36 -0.33 -17.75 -4.27
C GLY A 36 -0.65 -16.31 -4.72
N ILE A 37 -0.81 -15.37 -3.79
CA ILE A 37 -1.22 -13.98 -4.10
C ILE A 37 -0.09 -12.98 -3.81
N VAL A 38 1.13 -13.25 -4.29
CA VAL A 38 2.36 -12.53 -3.91
C VAL A 38 2.26 -11.01 -4.15
N PHE A 39 1.59 -10.58 -5.22
CA PHE A 39 1.48 -9.16 -5.60
C PHE A 39 0.35 -8.39 -4.90
N ILE A 40 -0.41 -9.02 -4.00
CA ILE A 40 -1.58 -8.37 -3.37
C ILE A 40 -1.20 -7.09 -2.62
N ASP A 41 -0.04 -7.09 -1.97
CA ASP A 41 0.47 -5.97 -1.18
C ASP A 41 0.70 -4.73 -2.06
N LEU A 42 1.44 -4.91 -3.15
CA LEU A 42 1.72 -3.86 -4.14
C LEU A 42 0.45 -3.33 -4.80
N ALA A 43 -0.53 -4.19 -5.10
CA ALA A 43 -1.81 -3.75 -5.66
C ALA A 43 -2.65 -2.93 -4.66
N ILE A 44 -2.76 -3.38 -3.41
CA ILE A 44 -3.52 -2.65 -2.39
C ILE A 44 -2.86 -1.30 -2.09
N ALA A 45 -1.52 -1.26 -2.00
CA ALA A 45 -0.78 -0.02 -1.81
C ALA A 45 -1.05 0.99 -2.95
N GLN A 46 -1.10 0.53 -4.21
CA GLN A 46 -1.44 1.39 -5.36
C GLN A 46 -2.87 1.90 -5.29
N VAL A 47 -3.84 1.05 -4.94
CA VAL A 47 -5.25 1.49 -4.79
C VAL A 47 -5.39 2.51 -3.67
N ALA A 48 -4.65 2.35 -2.57
CA ALA A 48 -4.59 3.33 -1.49
C ALA A 48 -4.00 4.67 -1.97
N GLY A 49 -2.89 4.62 -2.72
CA GLY A 49 -2.25 5.79 -3.35
C GLY A 49 -3.18 6.53 -4.31
N LEU A 50 -3.89 5.80 -5.17
CA LEU A 50 -4.95 6.35 -6.01
C LEU A 50 -6.03 7.06 -5.16
N GLY A 51 -6.43 6.48 -4.03
CA GLY A 51 -7.38 7.11 -3.10
C GLY A 51 -6.87 8.45 -2.55
N VAL A 52 -5.58 8.52 -2.20
CA VAL A 52 -4.91 9.78 -1.79
C VAL A 52 -4.93 10.80 -2.93
N THR A 53 -4.48 10.41 -4.12
CA THR A 53 -4.39 11.29 -5.29
C THR A 53 -5.77 11.78 -5.72
N ALA A 54 -6.78 10.92 -5.69
CA ALA A 54 -8.17 11.30 -5.98
C ALA A 54 -8.72 12.28 -4.94
N ALA A 55 -8.51 12.04 -3.64
CA ALA A 55 -8.93 12.96 -2.59
C ALA A 55 -8.31 14.36 -2.76
N SER A 56 -7.00 14.41 -3.03
CA SER A 56 -6.28 15.66 -3.33
C SER A 56 -6.82 16.36 -4.58
N ALA A 57 -7.15 15.60 -5.63
CA ALA A 57 -7.73 16.14 -6.86
C ALA A 57 -9.15 16.75 -6.65
N PHE A 58 -9.90 16.27 -5.65
CA PHE A 58 -11.19 16.84 -5.25
C PHE A 58 -11.05 18.05 -4.30
N GLY A 59 -9.83 18.53 -4.04
CA GLY A 59 -9.58 19.71 -3.21
C GLY A 59 -9.63 19.44 -1.71
N LEU A 60 -9.54 18.17 -1.29
CA LEU A 60 -9.30 17.85 0.12
C LEU A 60 -7.84 18.20 0.48
N GLU A 61 -7.64 18.86 1.62
CA GLU A 61 -6.31 19.24 2.08
C GLU A 61 -5.40 18.00 2.21
N ALA A 62 -4.22 18.05 1.59
CA ALA A 62 -3.29 16.91 1.49
C ALA A 62 -2.83 16.37 2.85
N GLU A 63 -2.78 17.20 3.90
CA GLU A 63 -2.43 16.81 5.27
C GLU A 63 -3.65 16.50 6.16
N GLY A 64 -4.86 16.58 5.64
CA GLY A 64 -6.08 16.37 6.40
C GLY A 64 -6.35 14.89 6.68
N TRP A 65 -6.98 14.60 7.83
CA TRP A 65 -7.48 13.26 8.18
C TRP A 65 -8.41 12.68 7.08
N HIS A 66 -9.07 13.53 6.30
CA HIS A 66 -9.89 13.15 5.15
C HIS A 66 -9.13 12.35 4.09
N VAL A 67 -7.85 12.70 3.81
CA VAL A 67 -7.01 11.99 2.84
C VAL A 67 -6.65 10.60 3.36
N GLN A 68 -6.38 10.47 4.66
CA GLN A 68 -6.16 9.16 5.28
C GLN A 68 -7.42 8.28 5.20
N VAL A 69 -8.58 8.85 5.47
CA VAL A 69 -9.86 8.14 5.33
C VAL A 69 -10.09 7.70 3.89
N ALA A 70 -9.77 8.56 2.91
CA ALA A 70 -9.84 8.21 1.49
C ALA A 70 -8.89 7.04 1.15
N ALA A 71 -7.62 7.12 1.57
CA ALA A 71 -6.64 6.06 1.36
C ALA A 71 -7.08 4.72 1.96
N VAL A 72 -7.51 4.73 3.23
CA VAL A 72 -7.97 3.53 3.95
C VAL A 72 -9.23 2.97 3.32
N SER A 73 -10.21 3.82 2.98
CA SER A 73 -11.43 3.37 2.32
C SER A 73 -11.15 2.74 0.95
N ALA A 74 -10.26 3.35 0.15
CA ALA A 74 -9.84 2.80 -1.13
C ALA A 74 -9.13 1.44 -0.95
N ALA A 75 -8.19 1.35 -0.01
CA ALA A 75 -7.47 0.11 0.30
C ALA A 75 -8.43 -1.01 0.75
N LEU A 76 -9.39 -0.69 1.63
CA LEU A 76 -10.39 -1.66 2.11
C LEU A 76 -11.33 -2.11 1.00
N LEU A 77 -11.76 -1.20 0.13
CA LEU A 77 -12.59 -1.55 -1.04
C LEU A 77 -11.81 -2.42 -2.03
N GLY A 78 -10.54 -2.09 -2.31
CA GLY A 78 -9.66 -2.89 -3.14
C GLY A 78 -9.41 -4.29 -2.56
N ALA A 79 -9.13 -4.37 -1.26
CA ALA A 79 -8.95 -5.63 -0.54
C ALA A 79 -10.24 -6.48 -0.54
N LEU A 80 -11.40 -5.84 -0.35
CA LEU A 80 -12.69 -6.52 -0.42
C LEU A 80 -12.94 -7.08 -1.82
N LEU A 81 -12.71 -6.27 -2.86
CA LEU A 81 -12.83 -6.70 -4.25
C LEU A 81 -11.94 -7.89 -4.55
N LEU A 82 -10.66 -7.83 -4.17
CA LEU A 82 -9.72 -8.94 -4.37
C LEU A 82 -10.09 -10.18 -3.56
N THR A 83 -10.63 -10.02 -2.35
CA THR A 83 -11.13 -11.15 -1.55
C THR A 83 -12.33 -11.82 -2.21
N LEU A 84 -13.19 -11.06 -2.89
CA LEU A 84 -14.30 -11.60 -3.65
C LEU A 84 -13.82 -12.33 -4.91
N THR A 85 -12.88 -11.75 -5.66
CA THR A 85 -12.33 -12.41 -6.85
C THR A 85 -11.52 -13.66 -6.50
N GLU A 86 -10.83 -13.69 -5.34
CA GLU A 86 -10.12 -14.88 -4.84
C GLU A 86 -11.09 -16.06 -4.65
N LYS A 87 -12.31 -15.79 -4.18
CA LYS A 87 -13.34 -16.82 -3.97
C LYS A 87 -13.98 -17.32 -5.26
N ILE A 88 -14.09 -16.46 -6.28
CA ILE A 88 -14.78 -16.77 -7.53
C ILE A 88 -13.83 -17.37 -8.56
N TRP A 89 -12.62 -16.81 -8.69
CA TRP A 89 -11.62 -17.14 -9.71
C TRP A 89 -10.22 -17.28 -9.11
N PRO A 90 -9.99 -18.25 -8.20
CA PRO A 90 -8.69 -18.43 -7.56
C PRO A 90 -7.56 -18.72 -8.56
N GLU A 91 -7.86 -19.41 -9.67
CA GLU A 91 -6.86 -19.81 -10.67
C GLU A 91 -6.20 -18.64 -11.42
N VAL A 92 -6.89 -17.50 -11.54
CA VAL A 92 -6.40 -16.31 -12.26
C VAL A 92 -6.25 -15.08 -11.37
N GLN A 93 -6.31 -15.28 -10.05
CA GLN A 93 -6.31 -14.19 -9.07
C GLN A 93 -5.07 -13.28 -9.20
N GLU A 94 -3.89 -13.85 -9.44
CA GLU A 94 -2.66 -13.08 -9.59
C GLU A 94 -2.69 -12.17 -10.83
N ALA A 95 -3.29 -12.64 -11.92
CA ALA A 95 -3.51 -11.82 -13.11
C ALA A 95 -4.52 -10.70 -12.83
N LEU A 96 -5.59 -10.97 -12.08
CA LEU A 96 -6.57 -9.96 -11.67
C LEU A 96 -5.94 -8.88 -10.77
N ILE A 97 -5.07 -9.27 -9.85
CA ILE A 97 -4.28 -8.35 -9.01
C ILE A 97 -3.42 -7.44 -9.90
N GLY A 98 -2.73 -8.00 -10.88
CA GLY A 98 -1.90 -7.23 -11.83
C GLY A 98 -2.73 -6.24 -12.67
N VAL A 99 -3.90 -6.67 -13.17
CA VAL A 99 -4.81 -5.79 -13.91
C VAL A 99 -5.32 -4.65 -13.04
N LEU A 100 -5.73 -4.94 -11.79
CA LEU A 100 -6.16 -3.93 -10.84
C LEU A 100 -5.05 -2.91 -10.57
N PHE A 101 -3.82 -3.38 -10.35
CA PHE A 101 -2.66 -2.52 -10.14
C PHE A 101 -2.42 -1.57 -11.32
N VAL A 102 -2.36 -2.10 -12.55
CA VAL A 102 -2.10 -1.27 -13.74
C VAL A 102 -3.23 -0.28 -13.99
N VAL A 103 -4.49 -0.71 -13.84
CA VAL A 103 -5.65 0.18 -13.97
C VAL A 103 -5.59 1.31 -12.94
N ALA A 104 -5.32 1.00 -11.67
CA ALA A 104 -5.19 2.00 -10.61
C ALA A 104 -4.07 3.00 -10.91
N ALA A 105 -2.88 2.50 -11.30
CA ALA A 105 -1.74 3.34 -11.68
C ALA A 105 -2.05 4.25 -12.88
N CYS A 106 -2.73 3.73 -13.91
CA CYS A 106 -3.14 4.54 -15.06
C CYS A 106 -4.11 5.66 -14.65
N ILE A 107 -5.11 5.36 -13.81
CA ILE A 107 -6.04 6.37 -13.32
C ILE A 107 -5.30 7.43 -12.50
N GLU A 108 -4.39 7.00 -11.63
CA GLU A 108 -3.59 7.90 -10.80
C GLU A 108 -2.73 8.84 -11.66
N LEU A 109 -2.05 8.31 -12.68
CA LEU A 109 -1.30 9.11 -13.64
C LEU A 109 -2.19 10.11 -14.40
N LEU A 110 -3.41 9.72 -14.79
CA LEU A 110 -4.36 10.62 -15.44
C LEU A 110 -4.83 11.74 -14.52
N LEU A 111 -5.06 11.44 -13.23
CA LEU A 111 -5.42 12.45 -12.24
C LEU A 111 -4.28 13.43 -11.99
N LEU A 112 -3.04 12.94 -11.90
CA LEU A 112 -1.85 13.78 -11.77
C LEU A 112 -1.60 14.66 -13.00
N ALA A 113 -1.76 14.10 -14.20
CA ALA A 113 -1.59 14.83 -15.45
C ALA A 113 -2.62 15.96 -15.63
N ASN A 114 -3.79 15.85 -14.99
CA ASN A 114 -4.85 16.85 -15.05
C ASN A 114 -4.81 17.84 -13.87
N ASN A 115 -3.80 17.76 -12.99
CA ASN A 115 -3.64 18.64 -11.84
C ASN A 115 -2.67 19.80 -12.18
N PRO A 116 -3.08 21.09 -12.05
CA PRO A 116 -2.22 22.24 -12.38
C PRO A 116 -0.90 22.35 -11.60
N HIS A 117 -0.74 21.58 -10.51
CA HIS A 117 0.45 21.57 -9.65
C HIS A 117 1.25 20.27 -9.75
N GLY A 118 1.05 19.42 -10.77
CA GLY A 118 1.70 18.11 -10.90
C GLY A 118 3.22 18.12 -11.18
N GLY A 119 3.92 19.22 -10.90
CA GLY A 119 5.35 19.42 -11.17
C GLY A 119 6.13 20.12 -10.06
N GLU A 120 5.60 20.16 -8.83
CA GLU A 120 6.36 20.58 -7.63
C GLU A 120 6.65 19.40 -6.69
#